data_AF-A0A382M1B1-F1
#
_entry.id   AF-A0A382M1B1-F1
#
_cell.length_a   1.000
_cell.length_b   1.000
_cell.length_c   1.000
_cell.angle_alpha   90.00
_cell.angle_beta   90.00
_cell.angle_gamma   90.00
#
_symmetry.space_group_name_H-M   'P 1'
#
loop_
_entity.id
_entity.type
_entity.pdbx_description
1 polymer ?
#
loop_
_entity_poly.entity_id
_entity_poly.type
_entity_poly.pdbx_seq_one_letter_code
_entity_poly.pdbx_strand_id
1 'polypeptide(L)'
;MITGSSGGIGSSLSKIFLKMECKIIFTSSDNNKLNELKNKFGNENTYYLLNLSDLNSLPSSISKITEENTDIDILINNAGISKDNLFLRMKVDQWNEVINVNLNSNFFILKSILPNMIKNKKGNIIG
;
A
#
# COMPACT_ATOMS: atom_id res chain seq x y z
N MET A 1 -4.07 6.84 1.98
CA MET A 1 -2.95 5.98 1.52
C MET A 1 -3.48 4.89 0.61
N ILE A 2 -2.82 4.65 -0.52
CA ILE A 2 -3.19 3.57 -1.45
C ILE A 2 -1.98 2.66 -1.59
N THR A 3 -2.09 1.37 -1.26
CA THR A 3 -1.00 0.43 -1.52
C THR A 3 -0.97 -0.03 -2.98
N GLY A 4 0.22 -0.22 -3.55
CA GLY A 4 0.35 -0.70 -4.93
C GLY A 4 -0.25 0.29 -5.95
N SER A 5 -0.08 1.58 -5.71
CA SER A 5 -0.71 2.65 -6.50
C SER A 5 -0.27 2.68 -7.96
N SER A 6 0.86 2.03 -8.28
CA SER A 6 1.38 1.90 -9.64
C SER A 6 0.61 0.86 -10.49
N GLY A 7 -0.20 0.00 -9.87
CA GLY A 7 -1.07 -0.95 -10.56
C GLY A 7 -2.26 -0.28 -11.26
N GLY A 8 -2.97 -1.04 -12.12
CA GLY A 8 -4.07 -0.50 -12.92
C GLY A 8 -5.23 0.09 -12.09
N ILE A 9 -5.70 -0.65 -11.08
CA ILE A 9 -6.77 -0.21 -10.18
C ILE A 9 -6.28 0.95 -9.31
N GLY A 10 -5.15 0.77 -8.62
CA GLY A 10 -4.54 1.80 -7.78
C GLY A 10 -4.31 3.13 -8.52
N SER A 11 -3.80 3.11 -9.75
CA SER A 11 -3.57 4.31 -10.55
C SER A 11 -4.88 4.98 -10.99
N SER A 12 -5.92 4.19 -11.27
CA SER A 12 -7.24 4.70 -11.63
C SER A 12 -7.94 5.35 -10.43
N LEU A 13 -7.89 4.70 -9.26
CA LEU A 13 -8.38 5.27 -8.01
C LEU A 13 -7.64 6.58 -7.69
N SER A 14 -6.33 6.61 -7.85
CA SER A 14 -5.52 7.81 -7.61
C SER A 14 -5.99 9.01 -8.43
N LYS A 15 -6.33 8.81 -9.72
CA LYS A 15 -6.91 9.88 -10.55
C LYS A 15 -8.23 10.41 -10.01
N ILE A 16 -9.09 9.53 -9.49
CA ILE A 16 -10.40 9.92 -8.95
C ILE A 16 -10.22 10.70 -7.64
N PHE A 17 -9.41 10.19 -6.72
CA PHE A 17 -9.14 10.87 -5.44
C PHE A 17 -8.48 12.24 -5.64
N LEU A 18 -7.53 12.38 -6.58
CA LEU A 18 -6.94 13.69 -6.88
C LEU A 18 -7.95 14.69 -7.47
N LYS A 19 -8.90 14.22 -8.29
CA LYS A 19 -10.02 15.07 -8.77
C LYS A 19 -10.94 15.53 -7.65
N MET A 20 -10.97 14.80 -6.54
CA MET A 20 -11.68 15.18 -5.31
C MET A 20 -10.79 15.95 -4.34
N GLU A 21 -9.66 16.50 -4.82
CA GLU A 21 -8.70 17.31 -4.05
C GLU A 21 -8.10 16.57 -2.84
N CYS A 22 -8.14 15.24 -2.85
CA CYS A 22 -7.52 14.44 -1.80
C CYS A 22 -6.00 14.43 -1.96
N LYS A 23 -5.28 14.58 -0.85
CA LYS A 23 -3.85 14.26 -0.79
C LYS A 23 -3.65 12.75 -0.74
N ILE A 24 -2.75 12.24 -1.56
CA ILE A 24 -2.52 10.79 -1.65
C ILE A 24 -1.11 10.46 -1.18
N ILE A 25 -1.04 9.48 -0.28
CA ILE A 25 0.19 8.74 0.01
C ILE A 25 0.25 7.57 -0.96
N PHE A 26 1.12 7.69 -1.96
CA PHE A 26 1.38 6.66 -2.97
C PHE A 26 2.43 5.68 -2.49
N THR A 27 2.21 4.39 -2.74
CA THR A 27 3.24 3.38 -2.51
C THR A 27 3.46 2.45 -3.69
N SER A 28 4.70 1.99 -3.81
CA SER A 28 5.15 1.02 -4.80
C SER A 28 6.30 0.20 -4.20
N SER A 29 6.41 -1.07 -4.57
CA SER A 29 7.57 -1.91 -4.23
C SER A 29 8.80 -1.65 -5.10
N ASP A 30 8.65 -0.81 -6.13
CA ASP A 30 9.67 -0.52 -7.14
C ASP A 30 9.86 1.00 -7.30
N ASN A 31 11.12 1.44 -7.29
CA ASN A 31 11.50 2.86 -7.38
C ASN A 31 11.18 3.48 -8.74
N ASN A 32 11.31 2.73 -9.85
CA ASN A 32 11.01 3.24 -11.17
C ASN A 32 9.51 3.53 -11.30
N LYS A 33 8.67 2.59 -10.85
CA LYS A 33 7.22 2.77 -10.77
C LYS A 33 6.82 3.93 -9.83
N LEU A 34 7.56 4.14 -8.75
CA LEU A 34 7.33 5.28 -7.86
C LEU A 34 7.67 6.61 -8.55
N ASN A 35 8.74 6.65 -9.34
CA ASN A 35 9.10 7.82 -10.15
C ASN A 35 8.10 8.06 -11.28
N GLU A 36 7.57 7.01 -11.91
CA GLU A 36 6.47 7.14 -12.88
C GLU A 36 5.22 7.75 -12.25
N LEU A 37 4.86 7.34 -11.03
CA LEU A 37 3.77 7.94 -10.27
C LEU A 37 4.03 9.43 -9.98
N LYS A 38 5.25 9.79 -9.55
CA LYS A 38 5.66 11.19 -9.33
C LYS A 38 5.52 12.02 -10.61
N ASN A 39 6.03 11.53 -11.73
CA ASN A 39 5.94 12.21 -13.01
C ASN A 39 4.48 12.39 -13.46
N LYS A 40 3.62 11.41 -13.15
CA LYS A 40 2.21 11.41 -13.56
C LYS A 40 1.32 12.28 -12.67
N PHE A 41 1.60 12.34 -11.37
CA PHE A 41 0.72 12.94 -10.36
C PHE A 41 1.34 14.12 -9.60
N GLY A 42 2.55 14.53 -9.95
CA GLY A 42 3.21 15.71 -9.41
C GLY A 42 3.84 15.52 -8.03
N ASN A 43 4.64 16.49 -7.60
CA ASN A 43 5.46 16.39 -6.37
C ASN A 43 4.73 16.81 -5.09
N GLU A 44 3.47 17.26 -5.18
CA GLU A 44 2.70 17.72 -4.01
C GLU A 44 2.16 16.55 -3.16
N ASN A 45 2.17 15.34 -3.71
CA ASN A 45 1.78 14.12 -3.02
C ASN A 45 2.98 13.46 -2.32
N THR A 46 2.67 12.55 -1.40
CA THR A 46 3.70 11.79 -0.68
C THR A 46 3.94 10.43 -1.36
N TYR A 47 5.19 9.99 -1.38
CA TYR A 47 5.60 8.80 -2.12
C TYR A 47 6.54 7.94 -1.28
N TYR A 48 6.17 6.69 -1.04
CA TYR A 48 7.00 5.74 -0.29
C TYR A 48 7.29 4.47 -1.08
N LEU A 49 8.56 4.06 -1.04
CA LEU A 49 8.94 2.70 -1.41
C LEU A 49 8.45 1.77 -0.30
N LEU A 50 7.64 0.79 -0.66
CA LEU A 50 7.05 -0.14 0.29
C LEU A 50 6.98 -1.53 -0.33
N ASN A 51 7.88 -2.40 0.10
CA ASN A 51 7.85 -3.80 -0.32
C ASN A 51 7.02 -4.63 0.67
N LEU A 52 5.85 -5.08 0.23
CA LEU A 52 4.94 -5.87 1.06
C LEU A 52 5.35 -7.34 1.22
N SER A 53 6.31 -7.83 0.44
CA SER A 53 6.81 -9.20 0.59
C SER A 53 7.89 -9.35 1.66
N ASP A 54 8.55 -8.25 2.05
CA ASP A 54 9.60 -8.25 3.07
C ASP A 54 9.02 -7.92 4.45
N LEU A 55 8.49 -8.96 5.11
CA LEU A 55 7.86 -8.82 6.42
C LEU A 55 8.85 -8.44 7.54
N ASN A 56 10.16 -8.51 7.30
CA ASN A 56 11.15 -8.10 8.30
C ASN A 56 11.29 -6.58 8.35
N SER A 57 11.32 -5.92 7.19
CA SER A 57 11.45 -4.46 7.09
C SER A 57 10.11 -3.72 7.02
N LEU A 58 9.02 -4.43 6.74
CA LEU A 58 7.69 -3.84 6.62
C LEU A 58 7.23 -3.08 7.89
N PRO A 59 7.37 -3.63 9.12
CA PRO A 59 6.92 -2.93 10.33
C PRO A 59 7.57 -1.56 10.52
N SER A 60 8.89 -1.48 10.35
CA SER A 60 9.63 -0.21 10.49
C SER A 60 9.28 0.77 9.37
N SER A 61 9.13 0.28 8.14
CA SER A 61 8.73 1.10 6.99
C SER A 61 7.34 1.72 7.20
N ILE A 62 6.37 0.94 7.66
CA ILE A 62 5.02 1.42 7.95
C ILE A 62 5.03 2.37 9.15
N SER A 63 5.74 2.06 10.25
CA SER A 63 5.85 2.96 11.40
C SER A 63 6.30 4.35 10.98
N LYS A 64 7.35 4.44 10.16
CA LYS A 64 7.82 5.72 9.61
C LYS A 64 6.73 6.46 8.83
N ILE A 65 6.02 5.78 7.94
CA ILE A 65 4.91 6.38 7.18
C ILE A 65 3.83 6.92 8.13
N THR A 66 3.47 6.16 9.17
CA THR A 66 2.41 6.55 10.11
C THR A 66 2.81 7.65 11.08
N GLU A 67 4.10 7.77 11.40
CA GLU A 67 4.65 8.85 12.21
C GLU A 67 4.70 10.16 11.43
N GLU A 68 5.08 10.10 10.15
CA GLU A 68 5.11 11.25 9.24
C GLU A 68 3.72 11.68 8.76
N ASN A 69 2.71 10.79 8.83
CA ASN A 69 1.35 11.01 8.34
C ASN A 69 0.32 10.52 9.39
N THR A 70 0.06 11.33 10.41
CA THR A 70 -0.79 10.93 11.55
C THR A 70 -2.30 11.02 11.28
N ASP A 71 -2.69 11.57 10.14
CA ASP A 71 -4.06 11.94 9.74
C ASP A 71 -4.56 11.13 8.52
N ILE A 72 -4.11 9.88 8.38
CA ILE A 72 -4.59 9.00 7.30
C ILE A 72 -6.08 8.68 7.50
N ASP A 73 -6.93 9.35 6.74
CA ASP A 73 -8.40 9.16 6.77
C ASP A 73 -8.88 7.92 6.02
N ILE A 74 -8.19 7.55 4.94
CA ILE A 74 -8.58 6.45 4.05
C ILE A 74 -7.36 5.58 3.75
N LEU A 75 -7.47 4.28 4.01
CA LEU A 75 -6.51 3.26 3.61
C LEU A 75 -7.15 2.36 2.54
N ILE A 76 -6.47 2.20 1.42
CA ILE A 76 -6.84 1.24 0.36
C ILE A 76 -5.73 0.20 0.24
N ASN A 77 -6.02 -1.02 0.70
CA ASN A 77 -5.15 -2.19 0.58
C ASN A 77 -5.28 -2.81 -0.82
N ASN A 78 -4.86 -2.07 -1.84
CA ASN A 78 -4.98 -2.47 -3.25
C ASN A 78 -3.80 -3.35 -3.74
N ALA A 79 -2.64 -3.28 -3.09
CA ALA A 79 -1.50 -4.08 -3.50
C ALA A 79 -1.79 -5.58 -3.37
N GLY A 80 -1.49 -6.32 -4.42
CA GLY A 80 -1.61 -7.77 -4.44
C GLY A 80 -0.84 -8.37 -5.60
N ILE A 81 -0.50 -9.64 -5.46
CA ILE A 81 0.10 -10.46 -6.51
C ILE A 81 -0.68 -11.75 -6.71
N SER A 82 -0.55 -12.33 -7.90
CA SER A 82 -0.91 -13.72 -8.17
C SER A 82 0.33 -14.48 -8.64
N LYS A 83 0.35 -15.79 -8.39
CA LYS A 83 1.33 -16.73 -8.94
C LYS A 83 0.57 -17.82 -9.67
N ASP A 84 0.24 -17.54 -10.92
CA ASP A 84 -0.57 -18.43 -11.73
C ASP A 84 0.22 -19.70 -12.05
N ASN A 85 -0.21 -20.80 -11.46
CA ASN A 85 0.34 -22.12 -11.68
C ASN A 85 -0.74 -23.15 -11.40
N LEU A 86 -0.59 -24.35 -11.95
CA LEU A 86 -1.39 -25.48 -11.48
C LEU A 86 -1.12 -25.67 -10.00
N PHE A 87 -2.17 -25.83 -9.18
CA PHE A 87 -2.01 -25.97 -7.73
C PHE A 87 -1.02 -27.07 -7.35
N LEU A 88 -1.07 -28.22 -8.04
CA LEU A 88 -0.15 -29.36 -7.87
C LEU A 88 1.33 -29.01 -8.14
N ARG A 89 1.61 -27.92 -8.86
CA ARG A 89 2.96 -27.46 -9.22
C ARG A 89 3.36 -26.18 -8.48
N MET A 90 2.47 -25.63 -7.67
CA MET A 90 2.74 -24.43 -6.91
C MET A 90 3.79 -24.74 -5.84
N LYS A 91 4.89 -24.01 -5.87
CA LYS A 91 5.91 -24.13 -4.83
C LYS A 91 5.43 -23.45 -3.55
N VAL A 92 5.86 -23.97 -2.40
CA VAL A 92 5.58 -23.37 -1.10
C VAL A 92 6.04 -21.91 -1.04
N ASP A 93 7.18 -21.57 -1.64
CA ASP A 93 7.67 -20.18 -1.68
C ASP A 93 6.74 -19.25 -2.47
N GLN A 94 6.16 -19.72 -3.57
CA GLN A 94 5.18 -18.95 -4.34
C GLN A 94 3.91 -18.72 -3.54
N TRP A 95 3.45 -19.75 -2.83
CA TRP A 95 2.29 -19.66 -1.93
C TRP A 95 2.56 -18.63 -0.82
N ASN A 96 3.71 -18.75 -0.16
CA ASN A 96 4.11 -17.85 0.91
C ASN A 96 4.25 -16.40 0.40
N GLU A 97 4.77 -16.18 -0.81
CA GLU A 97 4.86 -14.85 -1.39
C GLU A 97 3.47 -14.21 -1.56
N VAL A 98 2.50 -14.98 -2.09
CA VAL A 98 1.11 -14.52 -2.26
C VAL A 98 0.47 -14.22 -0.90
N ILE A 99 0.59 -15.12 0.08
CA ILE A 99 0.05 -14.93 1.43
C ILE A 99 0.70 -13.73 2.12
N ASN A 100 2.02 -13.57 1.97
CA ASN A 100 2.74 -12.47 2.60
C ASN A 100 2.30 -11.13 2.04
N VAL A 101 2.25 -10.99 0.72
CA VAL A 101 1.85 -9.73 0.07
C VAL A 101 0.36 -9.45 0.27
N ASN A 102 -0.52 -10.42 0.04
CA ASN A 102 -1.96 -10.15 -0.02
C ASN A 102 -2.65 -10.19 1.36
N LEU A 103 -2.04 -10.82 2.38
CA LEU A 103 -2.66 -11.00 3.69
C LEU A 103 -1.78 -10.51 4.84
N ASN A 104 -0.58 -11.08 5.03
CA ASN A 104 0.24 -10.74 6.20
C ASN A 104 0.67 -9.27 6.20
N SER A 105 0.95 -8.70 5.03
CA SER A 105 1.32 -7.29 4.92
C SER A 105 0.21 -6.35 5.43
N ASN A 106 -1.06 -6.67 5.14
CA ASN A 106 -2.22 -5.90 5.58
C ASN A 106 -2.33 -5.89 7.11
N PHE A 107 -2.00 -6.99 7.79
CA PHE A 107 -1.94 -7.02 9.25
C PHE A 107 -0.97 -5.98 9.82
N PHE A 108 0.24 -5.88 9.27
CA PHE A 108 1.23 -4.91 9.73
C PHE A 108 0.81 -3.47 9.43
N ILE A 109 0.27 -3.21 8.24
CA ILE A 109 -0.24 -1.89 7.85
C ILE A 109 -1.33 -1.44 8.83
N LEU A 110 -2.31 -2.31 9.08
CA LEU A 110 -3.43 -2.01 9.97
C LEU A 110 -2.97 -1.79 11.41
N LYS A 111 -2.06 -2.63 11.91
CA LYS A 111 -1.54 -2.51 13.28
C LYS A 111 -0.91 -1.15 13.54
N SER A 112 -0.28 -0.53 12.56
CA SER A 112 0.33 0.80 12.69
C SER A 112 -0.63 1.97 12.42
N ILE A 113 -1.54 1.84 11.44
CA ILE A 113 -2.44 2.95 11.07
C ILE A 113 -3.65 3.06 12.01
N LEU A 114 -4.19 1.93 12.46
CA LEU A 114 -5.45 1.88 13.21
C LEU A 114 -5.43 2.68 14.53
N PRO A 115 -4.33 2.72 15.33
CA PRO A 115 -4.28 3.53 16.54
C PRO A 115 -4.58 5.01 16.30
N ASN A 116 -4.05 5.60 15.22
CA ASN A 116 -4.30 7.00 14.86
C ASN A 116 -5.76 7.21 14.43
N MET A 117 -6.32 6.30 13.62
CA MET A 117 -7.74 6.37 13.23
C MET A 117 -8.68 6.29 14.44
N ILE A 118 -8.41 5.40 15.39
CA ILE A 118 -9.18 5.28 16.64
C ILE A 118 -9.08 6.57 17.47
N LYS A 119 -7.86 7.08 17.66
CA LYS A 119 -7.63 8.33 18.40
C LYS A 119 -8.37 9.51 17.78
N ASN A 120 -8.37 9.59 16.45
CA ASN A 120 -9.04 10.64 15.69
C ASN A 120 -10.55 10.40 15.53
N LYS A 121 -11.06 9.23 15.96
CA LYS A 121 -12.45 8.78 15.79
C LYS A 121 -12.93 8.83 14.33
N LYS A 122 -12.01 8.63 13.40
CA LYS A 122 -12.24 8.74 11.96
C LYS A 122 -11.28 7.84 11.21
N GLY A 123 -11.78 7.10 10.24
CA GLY A 123 -10.98 6.24 9.38
C GLY A 123 -11.85 5.33 8.53
N ASN A 124 -11.44 5.10 7.28
CA ASN A 124 -12.05 4.12 6.38
C ASN A 124 -10.97 3.19 5.84
N ILE A 125 -11.21 1.88 5.90
CA ILE A 125 -10.30 0.85 5.41
C ILE A 125 -11.03 0.04 4.33
N ILE A 126 -10.41 -0.07 3.16
CA ILE A 126 -10.91 -0.84 2.01
C ILE A 126 -9.83 -1.84 1.62
N GLY A 127 -10.18 -3.10 1.40
CA GLY A 127 -9.29 -4.18 0.97
C GLY A 127 -9.98 -5.12 -0.01
#